data_AF-A0A821L1H7-F1
#
_entry.id   AF-A0A821L1H7-F1
#
_cell.length_a   1.000
_cell.length_b   1.000
_cell.length_c   1.000
_cell.angle_alpha   90.00
_cell.angle_beta   90.00
_cell.angle_gamma   90.00
#
_symmetry.space_group_name_H-M   'P 1'
#
loop_
_entity.id
_entity.type
_entity.pdbx_description
1 polymer ?
#
loop_
_entity_poly.entity_id
_entity_poly.type
_entity_poly.pdbx_seq_one_letter_code
_entity_poly.pdbx_strand_id
1 'polypeptide(L)'
;MSRTTFLNVDDTKAGMEDLDKEKINKLIQDASKNSKFFKQQQRREEDNRRRIEVKLSKIKSFTPFQIEQAEKSVDRYLAQLDKTRDLSRTFCHIDMDAFYAAVEMRDNPALQHVPMAVGGESMLSTSNYLARQFGVRAAMPGFIARHLCPNLVIVRCDFEKYRADSVKVM
;
A
#
# COMPACT_ATOMS: atom_id res chain seq x y z
N MET A 1 -14.67 -9.52 -1.26
CA MET A 1 -13.61 -8.52 -1.02
C MET A 1 -12.51 -8.71 -2.05
N SER A 2 -12.51 -7.89 -3.11
CA SER A 2 -11.45 -7.91 -4.12
C SER A 2 -10.15 -7.38 -3.48
N ARG A 3 -9.08 -8.17 -3.48
CA ARG A 3 -7.78 -7.73 -2.94
C ARG A 3 -7.16 -6.70 -3.87
N THR A 4 -6.51 -5.70 -3.29
CA THR A 4 -5.63 -4.75 -3.96
C THR A 4 -4.63 -5.50 -4.85
N THR A 5 -4.79 -5.38 -6.16
CA THR A 5 -3.74 -5.74 -7.12
C THR A 5 -3.05 -4.46 -7.55
N PHE A 6 -1.84 -4.55 -8.13
CA PHE A 6 -1.12 -3.35 -8.58
C PHE A 6 -1.97 -2.46 -9.51
N LEU A 7 -2.90 -3.08 -10.23
CA LEU A 7 -3.82 -2.43 -11.17
C LEU A 7 -4.97 -1.70 -10.50
N ASN A 8 -5.19 -1.94 -9.20
CA ASN A 8 -6.27 -1.35 -8.43
C ASN A 8 -5.72 -0.41 -7.37
N VAL A 9 -6.44 0.67 -7.14
CA VAL A 9 -6.10 1.66 -6.15
C VAL A 9 -6.46 1.13 -4.78
N ASP A 10 -5.43 0.92 -3.96
CA ASP A 10 -5.50 0.97 -2.52
C ASP A 10 -5.68 2.41 -2.02
N ASP A 11 -6.77 2.66 -1.30
CA ASP A 11 -7.08 3.90 -0.60
C ASP A 11 -6.87 3.78 0.92
N THR A 12 -6.31 2.67 1.41
CA THR A 12 -6.04 2.51 2.85
C THR A 12 -4.92 3.41 3.39
N LYS A 13 -4.29 4.22 2.53
CA LYS A 13 -3.27 5.19 2.92
C LYS A 13 -3.92 6.51 3.31
N ALA A 14 -3.41 7.12 4.39
CA ALA A 14 -3.84 8.44 4.83
C ALA A 14 -3.77 9.49 3.70
N GLY A 15 -4.80 10.32 3.57
CA GLY A 15 -4.90 11.33 2.52
C GLY A 15 -5.37 10.81 1.16
N MET A 16 -5.89 9.58 1.11
CA MET A 16 -6.51 8.97 -0.08
C MET A 16 -7.99 8.66 0.15
N GLU A 17 -8.60 9.28 1.14
CA GLU A 17 -10.03 9.18 1.40
C GLU A 17 -10.83 9.79 0.23
N ASP A 18 -12.01 9.25 -0.06
CA ASP A 18 -12.98 9.76 -1.05
C ASP A 18 -12.53 9.79 -2.53
N LEU A 19 -11.50 9.01 -2.90
CA LEU A 19 -11.09 8.89 -4.29
C LEU A 19 -12.12 8.13 -5.15
N ASP A 20 -12.35 8.62 -6.37
CA ASP A 20 -13.06 7.87 -7.43
C ASP A 20 -12.19 6.72 -7.94
N LYS A 21 -12.27 5.59 -7.23
CA LYS A 21 -11.47 4.39 -7.53
C LYS A 21 -11.75 3.84 -8.91
N GLU A 22 -12.99 3.90 -9.39
CA GLU A 22 -13.34 3.35 -10.70
C GLU A 22 -12.63 4.12 -11.81
N LYS A 23 -12.69 5.44 -11.76
CA LYS A 23 -12.00 6.31 -12.72
C LYS A 23 -10.49 6.12 -12.67
N ILE A 24 -9.89 6.09 -11.47
CA ILE A 24 -8.44 5.95 -11.32
C ILE A 24 -8.00 4.56 -11.80
N ASN A 25 -8.71 3.49 -11.44
CA ASN A 25 -8.40 2.13 -11.87
C ASN A 25 -8.49 2.01 -13.40
N LYS A 26 -9.49 2.62 -14.02
CA LYS A 26 -9.62 2.66 -15.48
C LYS A 26 -8.41 3.31 -16.13
N LEU A 27 -7.97 4.47 -15.63
CA LEU A 27 -6.77 5.16 -16.12
C LEU A 27 -5.50 4.31 -15.96
N ILE A 28 -5.32 3.66 -14.81
CA ILE A 28 -4.18 2.76 -14.56
C ILE A 28 -4.20 1.58 -15.52
N GLN A 29 -5.38 0.98 -15.75
CA GLN A 29 -5.54 -0.12 -16.68
C GLN A 29 -5.22 0.32 -18.11
N ASP A 30 -5.77 1.44 -18.57
CA ASP A 30 -5.54 1.96 -19.91
C ASP A 30 -4.05 2.26 -20.15
N ALA A 31 -3.37 2.89 -19.18
CA ALA A 31 -1.94 3.18 -19.24
C ALA A 31 -1.05 1.92 -19.17
N SER A 32 -1.55 0.83 -18.59
CA SER A 32 -0.78 -0.41 -18.39
C SER A 32 -1.11 -1.52 -19.40
N LYS A 33 -2.21 -1.36 -20.14
CA LYS A 33 -2.77 -2.38 -21.04
C LYS A 33 -1.70 -2.85 -22.02
N ASN A 34 -1.64 -4.16 -22.24
CA ASN A 34 -0.68 -4.84 -23.12
C ASN A 34 0.78 -4.91 -22.65
N SER A 35 1.16 -4.27 -21.54
CA SER A 35 2.53 -4.41 -21.01
C SER A 35 2.83 -5.85 -20.55
N LYS A 36 4.12 -6.24 -20.57
CA LYS A 36 4.58 -7.51 -19.99
C LYS A 36 4.19 -7.62 -18.51
N PHE A 37 4.29 -6.50 -17.79
CA PHE A 37 3.90 -6.40 -16.40
C PHE A 37 2.41 -6.68 -16.19
N PHE A 38 1.53 -6.05 -16.99
CA PHE A 38 0.09 -6.27 -16.92
C PHE A 38 -0.29 -7.74 -17.14
N LYS A 39 0.28 -8.37 -18.18
CA LYS A 39 0.09 -9.81 -18.44
C LYS A 39 0.58 -10.68 -17.27
N GLN A 40 1.69 -10.30 -16.62
CA GLN A 40 2.19 -11.00 -15.44
C GLN A 40 1.25 -10.84 -14.24
N GLN A 41 0.68 -9.64 -14.01
CA GLN A 41 -0.31 -9.43 -12.95
C GLN A 41 -1.56 -10.29 -13.17
N GLN A 42 -2.07 -10.35 -14.40
CA GLN A 42 -3.22 -11.22 -14.73
C GLN A 42 -2.95 -12.69 -14.40
N ARG A 43 -1.78 -13.22 -14.79
CA ARG A 43 -1.38 -14.60 -14.44
C ARG A 43 -1.32 -14.82 -12.93
N ARG A 44 -0.76 -13.87 -12.17
CA ARG A 44 -0.71 -13.93 -10.70
C ARG A 44 -2.10 -13.90 -10.07
N GLU A 45 -3.01 -13.09 -10.60
CA GLU A 45 -4.40 -13.04 -10.15
C GLU A 45 -5.12 -14.38 -10.40
N GLU A 46 -4.91 -14.99 -11.56
CA GLU A 46 -5.45 -16.31 -11.89
C GLU A 46 -4.90 -17.41 -10.96
N ASP A 47 -3.58 -17.45 -10.74
CA ASP A 47 -2.94 -18.39 -9.82
C ASP A 47 -3.47 -18.22 -8.38
N ASN A 48 -3.63 -16.98 -7.94
CA ASN A 48 -4.19 -16.67 -6.63
C ASN A 48 -5.65 -17.14 -6.52
N ARG A 49 -6.46 -16.92 -7.57
CA ARG A 49 -7.84 -17.39 -7.61
C ARG A 49 -7.92 -18.91 -7.48
N ARG A 50 -7.07 -19.63 -8.23
CA ARG A 50 -6.96 -21.09 -8.15
C ARG A 50 -6.60 -21.56 -6.74
N ARG A 51 -5.65 -20.89 -6.08
CA ARG A 51 -5.27 -21.20 -4.69
C ARG A 51 -6.42 -20.96 -3.72
N ILE A 52 -7.20 -19.90 -3.92
CA ILE A 52 -8.38 -19.60 -3.12
C ILE A 52 -9.42 -20.70 -3.30
N GLU A 53 -9.71 -21.11 -4.53
CA GLU A 53 -10.66 -22.19 -4.82
C GLU A 53 -10.26 -23.50 -4.15
N VAL A 54 -8.98 -23.88 -4.23
CA VAL A 54 -8.46 -25.08 -3.54
C VAL A 54 -8.66 -24.96 -2.02
N LYS A 55 -8.38 -23.80 -1.43
CA LYS A 55 -8.60 -23.56 0.01
C LYS A 55 -10.09 -23.62 0.37
N LEU A 56 -10.97 -23.02 -0.43
CA LEU A 56 -12.42 -23.05 -0.21
C LEU A 56 -12.97 -24.48 -0.30
N SER A 57 -12.51 -25.27 -1.27
CA SER A 57 -12.87 -26.69 -1.37
C SER A 57 -12.39 -27.49 -0.16
N LYS A 58 -11.17 -27.21 0.33
CA LYS A 58 -10.65 -27.81 1.57
C LYS A 58 -11.49 -27.41 2.77
N ILE A 59 -11.88 -26.14 2.90
CA ILE A 59 -12.76 -25.67 3.98
C ILE A 59 -14.08 -26.43 3.96
N LYS A 60 -14.71 -26.58 2.79
CA LYS A 60 -15.97 -27.32 2.62
C LYS A 60 -15.86 -28.82 2.95
N SER A 61 -14.65 -29.38 2.90
CA SER A 61 -14.43 -30.81 3.18
C SER A 61 -14.40 -31.16 4.67
N PHE A 62 -14.27 -30.17 5.56
CA PHE A 62 -14.23 -30.43 6.99
C PHE A 62 -15.61 -30.76 7.55
N THR A 63 -15.67 -31.76 8.42
CA THR A 63 -16.90 -32.13 9.12
C THR A 63 -17.14 -31.20 10.32
N PRO A 64 -18.39 -31.04 10.78
CA PRO A 64 -18.69 -30.26 11.99
C PRO A 64 -17.86 -30.72 13.20
N PHE A 65 -17.66 -32.02 13.38
CA PHE A 65 -16.84 -32.57 14.45
C PHE A 65 -15.36 -32.16 14.35
N GLN A 66 -14.77 -32.16 13.14
CA GLN A 66 -13.38 -31.72 12.95
C GLN A 66 -13.22 -30.22 13.26
N ILE A 67 -14.20 -29.41 12.87
CA ILE A 67 -14.23 -27.98 13.17
C ILE A 67 -14.30 -27.77 14.68
N GLU A 68 -15.21 -28.45 15.37
CA GLU A 68 -15.37 -28.36 16.83
C GLU A 68 -14.09 -28.77 17.58
N GLN A 69 -13.40 -29.84 17.15
CA GLN A 69 -12.12 -30.25 17.73
C GLN A 69 -11.02 -29.20 17.51
N ALA A 70 -10.98 -28.59 16.32
CA ALA A 70 -10.03 -27.53 16.01
C ALA A 70 -10.30 -26.28 16.85
N GLU A 71 -11.55 -25.86 17.00
CA GLU A 71 -11.96 -24.74 17.87
C GLU A 71 -11.52 -24.97 19.31
N LYS A 72 -11.82 -26.13 19.89
CA LYS A 72 -11.34 -26.51 21.23
C LYS A 72 -9.82 -26.47 21.37
N SER A 73 -9.09 -26.80 20.31
CA SER A 73 -7.62 -26.71 20.32
C SER A 73 -7.14 -25.26 20.28
N VAL A 74 -7.77 -24.42 19.46
CA VAL A 74 -7.47 -22.99 19.35
C VAL A 74 -7.81 -22.26 20.65
N ASP A 75 -8.95 -22.55 21.26
CA ASP A 75 -9.39 -21.92 22.52
C ASP A 75 -8.41 -22.20 23.66
N ARG A 76 -7.91 -23.44 23.76
CA ARG A 76 -6.86 -23.79 24.74
C ARG A 76 -5.59 -22.97 24.52
N TYR A 77 -5.20 -22.75 23.27
CA TYR A 77 -4.03 -21.96 22.93
C TYR A 77 -4.25 -20.46 23.22
N LEU A 78 -5.41 -19.91 22.88
CA LEU A 78 -5.78 -18.53 23.21
C LEU A 78 -5.79 -18.28 24.73
N ALA A 79 -6.37 -19.21 25.50
CA ALA A 79 -6.34 -19.15 26.96
C ALA A 79 -4.91 -19.18 27.53
N GLN A 80 -3.96 -19.84 26.85
CA GLN A 80 -2.55 -19.80 27.22
C GLN A 80 -1.92 -18.43 26.90
N LEU A 81 -2.19 -17.87 25.72
CA LEU A 81 -1.70 -16.55 25.34
C LEU A 81 -2.20 -15.45 26.28
N ASP A 82 -3.49 -15.50 26.64
CA ASP A 82 -4.09 -14.51 27.53
C ASP A 82 -3.47 -14.52 28.94
N LYS A 83 -3.09 -15.69 29.45
CA LYS A 83 -2.35 -15.79 30.73
C LYS A 83 -0.99 -15.10 30.70
N THR A 84 -0.39 -14.98 29.52
CA THR A 84 0.91 -14.35 29.31
C THR A 84 0.82 -12.90 28.81
N ARG A 85 -0.39 -12.35 28.70
CA ARG A 85 -0.61 -11.00 28.20
C ARG A 85 -0.04 -9.97 29.18
N ASP A 86 0.99 -9.25 28.76
CA ASP A 86 1.61 -8.15 29.52
C ASP A 86 1.06 -6.81 29.05
N LEU A 87 0.31 -6.13 29.93
CA LEU A 87 -0.22 -4.77 29.70
C LEU A 87 0.54 -3.69 30.49
N SER A 88 1.66 -4.05 31.15
CA SER A 88 2.44 -3.09 31.95
C SER A 88 3.26 -2.12 31.11
N ARG A 89 3.45 -2.43 29.82
CA ARG A 89 4.28 -1.65 28.89
C ARG A 89 3.42 -0.73 28.05
N THR A 90 3.86 0.51 27.91
CA THR A 90 3.37 1.42 26.88
C THR A 90 4.32 1.36 25.69
N PHE A 91 3.80 0.92 24.55
CA PHE A 91 4.56 0.92 23.29
C PHE A 91 4.19 2.16 22.48
N CYS A 92 5.20 2.87 22.00
CA CYS A 92 5.01 4.00 21.08
C CYS A 92 5.57 3.62 19.71
N HIS A 93 4.79 3.85 18.67
CA HIS A 93 5.21 3.73 17.28
C HIS A 93 5.12 5.11 16.64
N ILE A 94 6.24 5.59 16.10
CA ILE A 94 6.36 6.89 15.45
C ILE A 94 6.60 6.65 13.96
N ASP A 95 5.74 7.21 13.12
CA ASP A 95 5.86 7.18 11.65
C ASP A 95 5.85 8.64 11.15
N MET A 96 6.78 8.96 10.25
CA MET A 96 6.97 10.32 9.75
C MET A 96 6.07 10.58 8.55
N ASP A 97 5.23 11.61 8.67
CA ASP A 97 4.28 12.01 7.63
C ASP A 97 4.94 12.27 6.28
N ALA A 98 4.62 11.43 5.29
CA ALA A 98 5.10 11.55 3.91
C ALA A 98 6.62 11.81 3.82
N PHE A 99 7.42 11.17 4.69
CA PHE A 99 8.80 11.54 5.04
C PHE A 99 9.65 12.17 3.93
N TYR A 100 9.93 11.47 2.83
CA TYR A 100 10.80 12.03 1.78
C TYR A 100 10.20 13.27 1.11
N ALA A 101 8.88 13.28 0.84
CA ALA A 101 8.22 14.45 0.28
C ALA A 101 8.21 15.62 1.29
N ALA A 102 8.04 15.35 2.58
CA ALA A 102 8.12 16.36 3.62
C ALA A 102 9.52 17.00 3.69
N VAL A 103 10.58 16.19 3.58
CA VAL A 103 11.96 16.70 3.50
C VAL A 103 12.16 17.59 2.27
N GLU A 104 11.73 17.16 1.08
CA GLU A 104 11.83 18.00 -0.13
C GLU A 104 11.03 19.30 -0.01
N MET A 105 9.83 19.25 0.57
CA MET A 105 8.97 20.43 0.80
C MET A 105 9.54 21.40 1.84
N ARG A 106 10.33 20.92 2.80
CA ARG A 106 11.05 21.77 3.75
C ARG A 106 12.15 22.55 3.04
N ASP A 107 12.96 21.85 2.23
CA ASP A 107 14.12 22.46 1.58
C ASP A 107 13.73 23.34 0.39
N ASN A 108 12.60 23.05 -0.26
CA ASN A 108 12.00 23.87 -1.30
C ASN A 108 10.52 24.15 -0.98
N PRO A 109 10.22 25.26 -0.29
CA PRO A 109 8.86 25.62 0.12
C PRO A 109 7.85 25.73 -1.02
N ALA A 110 8.29 26.00 -2.25
CA ALA A 110 7.38 26.05 -3.41
C ALA A 110 6.67 24.70 -3.67
N LEU A 111 7.27 23.58 -3.24
CA LEU A 111 6.68 22.24 -3.39
C LEU A 111 5.49 21.98 -2.46
N GLN A 112 5.28 22.81 -1.43
CA GLN A 112 4.17 22.67 -0.49
C GLN A 112 2.81 22.97 -1.11
N HIS A 113 2.80 23.76 -2.19
CA HIS A 113 1.57 24.25 -2.83
C HIS A 113 1.23 23.54 -4.14
N VAL A 114 1.98 22.49 -4.49
CA VAL A 114 1.78 21.72 -5.73
C VAL A 114 1.75 20.22 -5.45
N PRO A 115 1.02 19.42 -6.25
CA PRO A 115 1.11 17.97 -6.16
C PRO A 115 2.52 17.53 -6.53
N MET A 116 3.18 16.81 -5.62
CA MET A 116 4.55 16.35 -5.82
C MET A 116 4.77 14.92 -5.33
N ALA A 117 5.72 14.23 -5.96
CA ALA A 117 6.17 12.89 -5.58
C ALA A 117 7.69 12.78 -5.61
N VAL A 118 8.24 11.89 -4.79
CA VAL A 118 9.67 11.57 -4.76
C VAL A 118 9.89 10.22 -5.44
N GLY A 119 10.85 10.15 -6.36
CA GLY A 119 11.19 8.95 -7.11
C GLY A 119 11.66 9.26 -8.53
N GLY A 120 11.11 8.54 -9.50
CA GLY A 120 11.34 8.79 -10.92
C GLY A 120 10.20 8.26 -11.79
N GLU A 121 10.34 8.43 -13.11
CA GLU A 121 9.34 7.99 -14.09
C GLU A 121 9.04 6.49 -13.99
N SER A 122 10.03 5.67 -13.61
CA SER A 122 9.85 4.23 -13.44
C SER A 122 9.11 3.85 -12.17
N MET A 123 9.33 4.57 -11.07
CA MET A 123 8.76 4.24 -9.76
C MET A 123 8.81 5.41 -8.78
N LEU A 124 7.70 5.63 -8.07
CA LEU A 124 7.60 6.59 -6.98
C LEU A 124 7.85 5.93 -5.62
N SER A 125 8.68 6.56 -4.79
CA SER A 125 8.93 6.18 -3.41
C SER A 125 7.84 6.71 -2.47
N THR A 126 7.38 7.94 -2.67
CA THR A 126 6.27 8.54 -1.90
C THR A 126 5.68 9.74 -2.64
N SER A 127 4.57 10.28 -2.11
CA SER A 127 3.89 11.48 -2.60
C SER A 127 3.39 12.33 -1.43
N ASN A 128 3.32 13.65 -1.65
CA ASN A 128 2.69 14.56 -0.69
C ASN A 128 1.17 14.38 -0.68
N TYR A 129 0.53 14.90 0.36
CA TYR A 129 -0.93 14.77 0.55
C TYR A 129 -1.73 15.39 -0.61
N LEU A 130 -1.27 16.49 -1.22
CA LEU A 130 -1.90 17.07 -2.40
C LEU A 130 -1.93 16.11 -3.59
N ALA A 131 -0.83 15.40 -3.86
CA ALA A 131 -0.79 14.42 -4.95
C ALA A 131 -1.64 13.16 -4.64
N ARG A 132 -1.78 12.79 -3.37
CA ARG A 132 -2.63 11.64 -2.95
C ARG A 132 -4.10 11.83 -3.27
N GLN A 133 -4.60 13.07 -3.26
CA GLN A 133 -5.96 13.43 -3.70
C GLN A 133 -6.24 13.10 -5.17
N PHE A 134 -5.20 12.87 -5.98
CA PHE A 134 -5.32 12.43 -7.38
C PHE A 134 -5.11 10.91 -7.54
N GLY A 135 -4.91 10.18 -6.44
CA GLY A 135 -4.56 8.75 -6.48
C GLY A 135 -3.06 8.46 -6.61
N VAL A 136 -2.20 9.49 -6.64
CA VAL A 136 -0.74 9.30 -6.74
C VAL A 136 -0.18 8.80 -5.42
N ARG A 137 0.49 7.64 -5.44
CA ARG A 137 1.02 6.99 -4.23
C ARG A 137 2.39 6.33 -4.44
N ALA A 138 3.03 5.95 -3.33
CA ALA A 138 4.20 5.09 -3.36
C ALA A 138 3.94 3.76 -4.09
N ALA A 139 4.99 3.21 -4.71
CA ALA A 139 4.97 2.02 -5.56
C ALA A 139 4.13 2.14 -6.84
N MET A 140 3.73 3.36 -7.22
CA MET A 140 3.17 3.67 -8.53
C MET A 140 4.30 4.10 -9.49
N PRO A 141 4.29 3.69 -10.77
CA PRO A 141 5.20 4.23 -11.76
C PRO A 141 4.94 5.72 -11.97
N GLY A 142 6.00 6.53 -12.04
CA GLY A 142 5.89 7.98 -12.23
C GLY A 142 5.15 8.35 -13.52
N PHE A 143 5.35 7.59 -14.61
CA PHE A 143 4.62 7.82 -15.85
C PHE A 143 3.11 7.65 -15.68
N ILE A 144 2.65 6.66 -14.90
CA ILE A 144 1.21 6.47 -14.60
C ILE A 144 0.71 7.61 -13.72
N ALA A 145 1.50 8.01 -12.72
CA ALA A 145 1.15 9.10 -11.83
C ALA A 145 0.93 10.43 -12.57
N ARG A 146 1.70 10.70 -13.63
CA ARG A 146 1.47 11.87 -14.50
C ARG A 146 0.17 11.80 -15.31
N HIS A 147 -0.30 10.60 -15.67
CA HIS A 147 -1.62 10.46 -16.30
C HIS A 147 -2.75 10.77 -15.32
N LEU A 148 -2.56 10.47 -14.02
CA LEU A 148 -3.51 10.81 -12.96
C LEU A 148 -3.46 12.30 -12.58
N CYS A 149 -2.26 12.87 -12.56
CA CYS A 149 -2.00 14.26 -12.22
C CYS A 149 -1.00 14.88 -13.21
N PRO A 150 -1.47 15.51 -14.31
CA PRO A 150 -0.58 16.07 -15.33
C PRO A 150 0.41 17.12 -14.81
N ASN A 151 0.01 17.88 -13.79
CA ASN A 151 0.83 18.91 -13.14
C ASN A 151 1.75 18.34 -12.03
N LEU A 152 1.92 17.01 -11.94
CA LEU A 152 2.74 16.38 -10.90
C LEU A 152 4.22 16.76 -11.05
N VAL A 153 4.81 17.24 -9.96
CA VAL A 153 6.25 17.45 -9.84
C VAL A 153 6.89 16.19 -9.31
N ILE A 154 7.82 15.59 -10.06
CA ILE A 154 8.58 14.41 -9.60
C ILE A 154 10.00 14.85 -9.25
N VAL A 155 10.35 14.73 -7.97
CA VAL A 155 11.68 15.04 -7.43
C VAL A 155 12.48 13.75 -7.30
N ARG A 156 13.76 13.76 -7.69
CA ARG A 156 14.64 12.59 -7.53
C ARG A 156 14.94 12.34 -6.06
N CYS A 157 15.09 11.06 -5.69
CA CYS A 157 15.46 10.70 -4.33
C CYS A 157 16.86 11.22 -3.96
N ASP A 158 16.98 11.80 -2.77
CA ASP A 158 18.25 12.12 -2.11
C ASP A 158 18.37 11.33 -0.80
N PHE A 159 18.93 10.12 -0.91
CA PHE A 159 19.04 9.21 0.22
C PHE A 159 20.05 9.65 1.29
N GLU A 160 21.04 10.46 0.93
CA GLU A 160 21.99 10.98 1.93
C GLU A 160 21.28 11.96 2.85
N LYS A 161 20.49 12.87 2.28
CA LYS A 161 19.65 13.78 3.04
C LYS A 161 18.65 13.06 3.92
N TYR A 162 17.91 12.08 3.38
CA TYR A 162 16.89 11.36 4.17
C TYR A 162 17.50 10.59 5.35
N ARG A 163 18.70 10.01 5.18
CA ARG A 163 19.42 9.37 6.29
C ARG A 163 19.86 10.39 7.33
N ALA A 164 20.38 11.54 6.91
CA ALA A 164 20.77 12.60 7.83
C ALA A 164 19.59 13.12 8.66
N ASP A 165 18.41 13.27 8.06
CA ASP A 165 17.20 13.67 8.79
C ASP A 165 16.65 12.54 9.67
N SER A 166 16.74 11.28 9.25
CA SER A 166 16.37 10.13 10.08
C SER A 166 17.20 10.08 11.37
N VAL A 167 18.51 10.37 11.30
CA VAL A 167 19.39 10.44 12.48
C VAL A 167 19.00 11.55 13.45
N LYS A 168 18.34 12.62 13.00
CA LYS A 168 17.86 13.70 13.90
C LYS A 168 16.60 13.32 14.67
N VAL A 169 15.85 12.33 14.18
CA VAL A 169 14.59 11.86 14.79
C VAL A 169 14.83 10.68 15.73
N MET A 170 15.86 9.86 15.44
CA MET A 170 16.32 8.75 16.28
C MET A 170 17.04 9.23 17.53
#